data_AF-A0A949XKL7-F1
#
_entry.id   AF-A0A949XKL7-F1
#
_cell.length_a   1.000
_cell.length_b   1.000
_cell.length_c   1.000
_cell.angle_alpha   90.00
_cell.angle_beta   90.00
_cell.angle_gamma   90.00
#
_symmetry.space_group_name_H-M   'P 1'
#
loop_
_entity.id
_entity.type
_entity.pdbx_description
1 polymer ?
#
loop_
_entity_poly.entity_id
_entity_poly.type
_entity_poly.pdbx_seq_one_letter_code
_entity_poly.pdbx_strand_id
1 'polypeptide(L)'
;MVNSLAEAAAIVDRIGSPAVQTMFDVHNAVDEKMPHSDLIRKYFRYIRHIHVNELDGREPGTGDYDFAALLETLAALNYSGWVSLEAFDFSRDARVIAAHAMARLQSALPAAAIAKTI
;
A
#
# COMPACT_ATOMS: atom_id res chain seq x y z
N MET A 1 -17.07 8.48 -9.19
CA MET A 1 -16.01 8.18 -8.22
C MET A 1 -15.77 6.68 -8.23
N VAL A 2 -14.59 6.23 -7.84
CA VAL A 2 -14.21 4.81 -7.67
C VAL A 2 -13.70 4.70 -6.24
N ASN A 3 -14.40 3.94 -5.39
CA ASN A 3 -14.18 3.96 -3.94
C ASN A 3 -13.77 2.59 -3.37
N SER A 4 -13.64 1.57 -4.22
CA SER A 4 -13.18 0.24 -3.80
C SER A 4 -12.32 -0.42 -4.86
N LEU A 5 -11.49 -1.37 -4.44
CA LEU A 5 -10.74 -2.26 -5.33
C LEU A 5 -11.68 -3.09 -6.21
N ALA A 6 -12.87 -3.44 -5.72
CA ALA A 6 -13.87 -4.16 -6.51
C ALA A 6 -14.34 -3.33 -7.72
N GLU A 7 -14.67 -2.05 -7.51
CA GLU A 7 -15.04 -1.13 -8.58
C GLU A 7 -13.87 -0.88 -9.53
N ALA A 8 -12.67 -0.66 -9.00
CA ALA A 8 -11.47 -0.45 -9.80
C ALA A 8 -11.15 -1.66 -10.68
N ALA A 9 -11.20 -2.88 -10.13
CA ALA A 9 -11.00 -4.12 -10.86
C ALA A 9 -12.02 -4.31 -11.98
N ALA A 10 -13.31 -4.03 -11.72
CA ALA A 10 -14.36 -4.12 -12.73
C ALA A 10 -14.13 -3.13 -13.90
N ILE A 11 -13.61 -1.94 -13.62
CA ILE A 11 -13.23 -0.96 -14.65
C ILE A 11 -12.03 -1.46 -15.46
N VAL A 12 -10.98 -1.96 -14.80
CA VAL A 12 -9.80 -2.52 -15.47
C VAL A 12 -10.18 -3.68 -16.40
N ASP A 13 -11.01 -4.61 -15.92
CA ASP A 13 -11.50 -5.73 -16.74
C ASP A 13 -12.28 -5.25 -17.96
N ARG A 14 -13.15 -4.25 -17.80
CA ARG A 14 -13.92 -3.69 -18.92
C ARG A 14 -13.03 -2.99 -19.97
N ILE A 15 -11.92 -2.39 -19.54
CA ILE A 15 -10.95 -1.77 -20.45
C ILE A 15 -10.15 -2.85 -21.20
N GLY A 16 -9.82 -3.96 -20.54
CA GLY A 16 -9.19 -5.12 -21.19
C GLY A 16 -7.80 -4.86 -21.78
N SER A 17 -7.08 -3.86 -21.27
CA SER A 17 -5.74 -3.48 -21.75
C SER A 17 -4.68 -3.71 -20.67
N PRO A 18 -3.55 -4.36 -20.99
CA PRO A 18 -2.44 -4.52 -20.04
C PRO A 18 -1.78 -3.20 -19.66
N ALA A 19 -2.04 -2.11 -20.39
CA ALA A 19 -1.54 -0.78 -20.07
C ALA A 19 -2.32 -0.08 -18.95
N VAL A 20 -3.45 -0.65 -18.50
CA VAL A 20 -4.30 -0.07 -17.46
C VAL A 20 -4.44 -1.08 -16.31
N GLN A 21 -4.00 -0.66 -15.14
CA GLN A 21 -4.04 -1.42 -13.89
C GLN A 21 -4.38 -0.46 -12.75
N THR A 22 -4.69 -1.00 -11.56
CA THR A 22 -5.01 -0.17 -10.39
C THR A 22 -3.83 -0.10 -9.41
N MET A 23 -4.01 0.68 -8.34
CA MET A 23 -3.11 0.77 -7.20
C MET A 23 -3.89 0.50 -5.92
N PHE A 24 -3.19 0.14 -4.85
CA PHE A 24 -3.77 0.08 -3.52
C PHE A 24 -3.15 1.17 -2.65
N ASP A 25 -3.97 1.89 -1.92
CA ASP A 25 -3.59 2.99 -1.04
C ASP A 25 -4.22 2.77 0.32
N VAL A 26 -3.38 2.74 1.36
CA VAL A 26 -3.80 2.42 2.73
C VAL A 26 -4.79 3.44 3.28
N HIS A 27 -4.53 4.74 3.13
CA HIS A 27 -5.37 5.82 3.66
C HIS A 27 -6.72 5.86 2.96
N ASN A 28 -6.73 5.67 1.63
CA ASN A 28 -7.96 5.72 0.84
C ASN A 28 -8.79 4.43 0.88
N ALA A 29 -8.29 3.37 1.53
CA ALA A 29 -8.98 2.08 1.66
C ALA A 29 -9.80 1.94 2.96
N VAL A 30 -9.90 2.97 3.81
CA VAL A 30 -10.59 2.91 5.12
C VAL A 30 -12.03 2.38 5.07
N ASP A 31 -12.74 2.62 3.97
CA ASP A 31 -14.13 2.19 3.79
C ASP A 31 -14.26 0.74 3.29
N GLU A 32 -13.17 0.11 2.90
CA GLU A 32 -13.17 -1.31 2.55
C GLU A 32 -13.54 -2.18 3.75
N LYS A 33 -14.27 -3.26 3.50
CA LYS A 33 -14.89 -4.08 4.57
C LYS A 33 -14.11 -5.35 4.93
N MET A 34 -13.04 -5.62 4.19
CA MET A 34 -12.15 -6.75 4.43
C MET A 34 -10.82 -6.24 4.98
N PRO A 35 -10.08 -7.06 5.74
CA PRO A 35 -8.69 -6.76 6.06
C PRO A 35 -7.91 -6.40 4.79
N HIS A 36 -7.08 -5.36 4.85
CA HIS A 36 -6.34 -4.87 3.68
C HIS A 36 -5.42 -5.94 3.07
N SER A 37 -4.84 -6.81 3.90
CA SER A 37 -4.07 -7.98 3.44
C SER A 37 -4.92 -8.94 2.59
N ASP A 38 -6.14 -9.24 3.00
CA ASP A 38 -7.05 -10.13 2.26
C ASP A 38 -7.54 -9.48 0.95
N LEU A 39 -7.78 -8.17 0.96
CA LEU A 39 -8.12 -7.40 -0.25
C LEU A 39 -6.99 -7.45 -1.26
N ILE A 40 -5.76 -7.21 -0.81
CA ILE A 40 -4.59 -7.27 -1.68
C ILE A 40 -4.43 -8.66 -2.27
N ARG A 41 -4.59 -9.73 -1.48
CA ARG A 41 -4.57 -11.11 -2.00
C ARG A 41 -5.64 -11.32 -3.07
N LYS A 42 -6.87 -10.87 -2.80
CA LYS A 42 -8.01 -11.04 -3.70
C LYS A 42 -7.84 -10.30 -5.02
N TYR A 43 -7.29 -9.08 -4.99
CA TYR A 43 -7.18 -8.19 -6.16
C TYR A 43 -5.76 -8.06 -6.70
N PHE A 44 -4.81 -8.87 -6.22
CA PHE A 44 -3.38 -8.75 -6.51
C PHE A 44 -3.07 -8.61 -8.01
N ARG A 45 -3.74 -9.39 -8.85
CA ARG A 45 -3.53 -9.37 -10.32
C ARG A 45 -3.78 -8.01 -10.98
N TYR A 46 -4.55 -7.14 -10.33
CA TYR A 46 -4.87 -5.81 -10.81
C TYR A 46 -3.95 -4.74 -10.24
N ILE A 47 -3.31 -5.01 -9.10
CA ILE A 47 -2.57 -4.02 -8.33
C ILE A 47 -1.15 -3.89 -8.89
N ARG A 48 -0.87 -2.75 -9.52
CA ARG A 48 0.44 -2.44 -10.08
C ARG A 48 1.33 -1.63 -9.13
N HIS A 49 0.73 -0.84 -8.25
CA HIS A 49 1.40 0.08 -7.34
C HIS A 49 0.77 0.08 -5.94
N ILE A 50 1.56 0.40 -4.92
CA ILE A 50 1.13 0.47 -3.51
C ILE A 50 1.56 1.82 -2.94
N HIS A 51 0.63 2.54 -2.32
CA HIS A 51 0.91 3.66 -1.43
C HIS A 51 0.78 3.23 0.03
N VAL A 52 1.67 3.72 0.88
CA VAL A 52 1.66 3.50 2.33
C VAL A 52 1.69 4.83 3.08
N ASN A 53 0.87 4.88 4.12
CA ASN A 53 0.62 5.99 5.01
C ASN A 53 -0.16 5.46 6.22
N GLU A 54 -0.22 6.23 7.29
CA GLU A 54 -1.18 5.95 8.36
C GLU A 54 -2.58 6.37 7.93
N LEU A 55 -3.61 5.78 8.56
CA LEU A 55 -5.01 6.09 8.24
C LEU A 55 -5.39 7.54 8.54
N ASP A 56 -4.62 8.23 9.39
CA ASP A 56 -4.78 9.66 9.68
C ASP A 56 -3.88 10.57 8.81
N GLY A 57 -3.15 10.00 7.85
CA GLY A 57 -2.31 10.71 6.89
C GLY A 57 -0.89 11.03 7.35
N ARG A 58 -0.50 10.62 8.57
CA ARG A 58 0.87 10.73 9.07
C ARG A 58 1.78 9.64 8.49
N GLU A 59 3.07 9.74 8.79
CA GLU A 59 4.05 8.75 8.31
C GLU A 59 3.89 7.38 9.00
N PRO A 60 4.15 6.27 8.28
CA PRO A 60 4.13 4.91 8.83
C PRO A 60 4.88 4.78 10.15
N GLY A 61 4.22 4.19 11.15
CA GLY A 61 4.77 3.96 12.49
C GLY A 61 4.38 5.01 13.52
N THR A 62 3.52 5.97 13.15
CA THR A 62 2.98 6.97 14.08
C THR A 62 1.53 6.67 14.50
N GLY A 63 0.92 5.66 13.89
CA GLY A 63 -0.38 5.11 14.24
C GLY A 63 -0.31 3.58 14.43
N ASP A 64 -1.47 2.94 14.26
CA ASP A 64 -1.67 1.52 14.58
C ASP A 64 -1.91 0.65 13.35
N TYR A 65 -1.66 1.16 12.13
CA TYR A 65 -1.84 0.36 10.93
C TYR A 65 -0.83 -0.81 10.88
N ASP A 66 -1.32 -2.01 10.56
CA ASP A 66 -0.50 -3.23 10.52
C ASP A 66 0.29 -3.33 9.20
N PHE A 67 1.41 -2.61 9.14
CA PHE A 67 2.34 -2.69 8.01
C PHE A 67 3.00 -4.07 7.87
N ALA A 68 3.13 -4.85 8.95
CA ALA A 68 3.73 -6.17 8.88
C ALA A 68 2.84 -7.12 8.07
N ALA A 69 1.55 -7.21 8.40
CA ALA A 69 0.60 -8.02 7.65
C ALA A 69 0.49 -7.61 6.16
N LEU A 70 0.56 -6.30 5.88
CA LEU A 70 0.62 -5.77 4.52
C LEU A 70 1.87 -6.27 3.78
N LEU A 71 3.06 -6.05 4.34
CA LEU A 71 4.34 -6.35 3.70
C LEU A 71 4.58 -7.86 3.56
N GLU A 72 4.17 -8.66 4.56
CA GLU A 72 4.19 -10.12 4.49
C GLU A 72 3.29 -10.64 3.36
N THR A 73 2.13 -10.03 3.18
CA THR A 73 1.22 -10.37 2.09
C THR A 73 1.82 -10.05 0.73
N LEU A 74 2.42 -8.86 0.57
CA LEU A 74 3.10 -8.48 -0.66
C LEU A 74 4.30 -9.40 -0.97
N ALA A 75 5.07 -9.77 0.05
CA ALA A 75 6.19 -10.71 -0.08
C ALA A 75 5.70 -12.10 -0.51
N ALA A 76 4.65 -12.63 0.14
CA ALA A 76 4.07 -13.94 -0.19
C ALA A 76 3.48 -14.00 -1.61
N LEU A 77 3.05 -12.86 -2.16
CA LEU A 77 2.54 -12.73 -3.52
C LEU A 77 3.64 -12.40 -4.55
N ASN A 78 4.91 -12.35 -4.13
CA ASN A 78 6.05 -11.97 -4.96
C ASN A 78 5.89 -10.59 -5.62
N TYR A 79 5.33 -9.63 -4.89
CA TYR A 79 5.24 -8.25 -5.36
C TYR A 79 6.64 -7.66 -5.59
N SER A 80 6.90 -7.23 -6.83
CA SER A 80 8.19 -6.70 -7.26
C SER A 80 8.16 -5.20 -7.59
N GLY A 81 7.02 -4.54 -7.36
CA GLY A 81 6.83 -3.12 -7.54
C GLY A 81 7.36 -2.28 -6.37
N TRP A 82 7.09 -0.97 -6.45
CA TRP A 82 7.44 -0.03 -5.40
C TRP A 82 6.35 0.02 -4.33
N VAL A 83 6.78 0.04 -3.07
CA VAL A 83 5.97 0.47 -1.93
C VAL A 83 6.34 1.92 -1.67
N SER A 84 5.44 2.84 -2.02
CA SER A 84 5.70 4.29 -2.00
C SER A 84 5.08 4.95 -0.79
N LEU A 85 5.86 5.72 -0.05
CA LEU A 85 5.33 6.60 0.98
C LEU A 85 4.46 7.72 0.37
N GLU A 86 3.28 7.95 0.94
CA GLU A 86 2.42 9.10 0.62
C GLU A 86 2.02 9.84 1.90
N ALA A 87 2.80 10.84 2.30
CA ALA A 87 2.51 11.62 3.50
C ALA A 87 1.53 12.77 3.21
N PHE A 88 0.62 13.04 4.15
CA PHE A 88 -0.32 14.17 4.10
C PHE A 88 -0.07 15.19 5.22
N ASP A 89 0.49 14.76 6.35
CA ASP A 89 0.92 15.64 7.44
C ASP A 89 2.40 16.02 7.29
N PHE A 90 2.65 17.32 7.08
CA PHE A 90 3.99 17.91 6.95
C PHE A 90 4.32 18.87 8.11
N SER A 91 3.71 18.65 9.28
CA SER A 91 4.09 19.37 10.51
C SER A 91 5.54 19.10 10.95
N ARG A 92 6.12 17.98 10.48
CA ARG A 92 7.54 17.62 10.60
C ARG A 92 8.31 17.89 9.30
N ASP A 93 9.62 18.04 9.39
CA ASP A 93 10.48 18.14 8.20
C ASP A 93 10.37 16.87 7.33
N ALA A 94 10.24 17.06 6.01
CA ALA A 94 10.03 15.97 5.06
C ALA A 94 11.14 14.90 5.09
N ARG A 95 12.39 15.25 5.42
CA ARG A 95 13.47 14.27 5.57
C ARG A 95 13.28 13.40 6.81
N VAL A 96 12.74 13.98 7.88
CA VAL A 96 12.43 13.22 9.10
C VAL A 96 11.29 12.24 8.83
N ILE A 97 10.23 12.70 8.14
CA ILE A 97 9.11 11.84 7.71
C ILE A 97 9.62 10.66 6.88
N ALA A 98 10.39 10.93 5.83
CA ALA A 98 10.94 9.88 4.96
C ALA A 98 11.84 8.91 5.73
N ALA A 99 12.75 9.41 6.58
CA ALA A 99 13.66 8.57 7.35
C ALA A 99 12.91 7.67 8.37
N HIS A 100 11.91 8.21 9.06
CA HIS A 100 11.09 7.46 10.02
C HIS A 100 10.25 6.40 9.32
N ALA A 101 9.53 6.77 8.25
CA ALA A 101 8.74 5.85 7.46
C ALA A 101 9.60 4.70 6.93
N MET A 102 10.76 5.01 6.35
CA MET A 102 11.70 4.02 5.83
C MET A 102 12.15 3.04 6.92
N ALA A 103 12.59 3.56 8.07
CA ALA A 103 13.02 2.73 9.20
C ALA A 103 11.89 1.83 9.70
N ARG A 104 10.66 2.35 9.80
CA ARG A 104 9.50 1.58 10.24
C ARG A 104 9.15 0.48 9.25
N LEU A 105 9.04 0.81 7.96
CA LEU A 105 8.69 -0.15 6.91
C LEU A 105 9.77 -1.24 6.81
N GLN A 106 11.05 -0.88 6.86
CA GLN A 106 12.15 -1.84 6.87
C GLN A 106 12.11 -2.79 8.07
N SER A 107 11.77 -2.28 9.27
CA SER A 107 11.62 -3.13 10.46
C SER A 107 10.44 -4.10 10.37
N ALA A 108 9.46 -3.81 9.52
CA ALA A 108 8.27 -4.64 9.30
C ALA A 108 8.42 -5.60 8.10
N LEU A 109 9.51 -5.50 7.32
CA LEU A 109 9.75 -6.42 6.22
C LEU A 109 10.09 -7.82 6.75
N PRO A 110 9.52 -8.90 6.15
CA PRO A 110 9.97 -10.24 6.47
C PRO A 110 11.40 -10.46 5.95
N ALA A 111 12.16 -11.32 6.62
CA ALA A 111 13.59 -11.55 6.36
C ALA A 111 13.96 -11.94 4.91
N ALA A 112 12.98 -12.38 4.11
CA ALA A 112 13.15 -12.82 2.73
C ALA A 112 12.64 -11.81 1.67
N ALA A 113 12.11 -10.64 2.07
CA ALA A 113 11.53 -9.69 1.12
C ALA A 113 12.55 -8.68 0.56
N ILE A 114 12.53 -8.51 -0.76
CA ILE A 114 13.20 -7.42 -1.48
C ILE A 114 12.12 -6.53 -2.11
N ALA A 115 11.33 -5.85 -1.29
CA ALA A 115 10.46 -4.79 -1.77
C ALA A 115 11.30 -3.52 -1.96
N LYS A 116 11.18 -2.88 -3.13
CA LYS A 116 11.81 -1.57 -3.32
C LYS A 116 10.96 -0.54 -2.56
N THR A 117 11.50 -0.01 -1.46
CA THR A 117 10.82 0.95 -0.58
C THR A 117 11.39 2.34 -0.84
N ILE A 118 10.54 3.36 -0.99
CA ILE A 118 10.88 4.80 -1.11
C ILE A 118 9.92 5.65 -0.30
#